data_AF-A0A6G4UZZ1-F1
#
_entry.id   AF-A0A6G4UZZ1-F1
#
_cell.length_a   1.000
_cell.length_b   1.000
_cell.length_c   1.000
_cell.angle_alpha   90.00
_cell.angle_beta   90.00
_cell.angle_gamma   90.00
#
_symmetry.space_group_name_H-M   'P 1'
#
loop_
_entity.id
_entity.type
_entity.pdbx_description
1 polymer ?
#
loop_
_entity_poly.entity_id
_entity_poly.type
_entity_poly.pdbx_seq_one_letter_code
_entity_poly.pdbx_strand_id
1 'polypeptide(L)' 'MSELQERLLKIPNVYQDGTTSGTYDATLTEAVARFQLWYGIRGDETGVYGNDTRRDLESRTAS' A
#
# COMPACT_ATOMS: atom_id res chain seq x y z
N MET A 1 -14.54 0.06 -1.90
CA MET A 1 -13.25 -0.63 -2.07
C MET A 1 -12.36 0.18 -2.99
N SER A 2 -11.10 0.40 -2.59
CA SER A 2 -10.13 1.15 -3.41
C SER A 2 -9.09 0.20 -4.00
N GLU A 3 -8.64 0.48 -5.23
CA GLU A 3 -7.58 -0.29 -5.92
C GLU A 3 -6.35 -0.51 -5.04
N LEU A 4 -5.93 0.53 -4.30
CA LEU A 4 -4.84 0.47 -3.34
C LEU A 4 -5.04 -0.66 -2.31
N GLN A 5 -6.21 -0.71 -1.68
CA GLN A 5 -6.51 -1.73 -0.67
C GLN A 5 -6.53 -3.14 -1.26
N GLU A 6 -7.06 -3.32 -2.48
CA GLU A 6 -7.07 -4.64 -3.13
C GLU A 6 -5.64 -5.12 -3.44
N ARG A 7 -4.79 -4.22 -3.93
CA ARG A 7 -3.40 -4.54 -4.24
C ARG A 7 -2.59 -4.83 -2.99
N LEU A 8 -2.77 -4.05 -1.91
CA LEU A 8 -2.07 -4.30 -0.65
C LEU A 8 -2.44 -5.63 0.00
N LEU A 9 -3.67 -6.14 -0.18
CA LEU A 9 -4.07 -7.48 0.26
C LEU A 9 -3.32 -8.60 -0.47
N LYS A 10 -2.84 -8.36 -1.71
CA LYS A 10 -2.01 -9.32 -2.44
C LYS A 10 -0.58 -9.38 -1.92
N ILE A 11 -0.15 -8.44 -1.07
CA ILE A 11 1.19 -8.40 -0.50
C ILE A 11 1.18 -9.04 0.91
N PRO A 12 1.89 -10.16 1.14
CA PRO A 12 1.91 -10.84 2.43
C PRO A 12 2.38 -9.90 3.56
N ASN A 13 1.69 -9.96 4.70
CA ASN A 13 2.03 -9.25 5.94
C ASN A 13 2.02 -7.70 5.88
N VAL A 14 1.56 -7.09 4.78
CA VAL A 14 1.51 -5.63 4.62
C VAL A 14 0.17 -5.04 5.08
N TYR A 15 -0.95 -5.68 4.72
CA TYR A 15 -2.30 -5.20 5.02
C TYR A 15 -3.22 -6.31 5.56
N GLN A 16 -2.67 -7.19 6.38
CA GLN A 16 -3.31 -8.43 6.86
C GLN A 16 -4.59 -8.20 7.69
N ASP A 17 -4.64 -7.14 8.50
CA ASP A 17 -5.79 -6.78 9.36
C ASP A 17 -6.63 -5.65 8.74
N GLY A 18 -6.33 -5.29 7.49
CA GLY A 18 -6.95 -4.17 6.79
C GLY A 18 -8.34 -4.51 6.25
N THR A 19 -9.26 -3.54 6.31
CA THR A 19 -10.55 -3.66 5.63
C THR A 19 -10.48 -3.04 4.23
N THR A 20 -11.26 -3.53 3.28
CA THR A 20 -11.36 -2.98 1.93
C THR A 20 -12.52 -2.00 1.77
N SER A 21 -12.90 -1.35 2.86
CA SER A 21 -14.06 -0.44 2.94
C SER A 21 -13.96 0.75 1.98
N GLY A 22 -12.78 1.08 1.45
CA GLY A 22 -12.53 2.21 0.55
C GLY A 22 -12.08 3.48 1.26
N THR A 23 -12.06 3.49 2.60
CA THR A 23 -11.64 4.64 3.41
C THR A 23 -10.12 4.69 3.52
N TYR A 24 -9.56 5.89 3.34
CA TYR A 24 -8.14 6.14 3.63
C TYR A 24 -7.99 6.49 5.11
N ASP A 25 -7.83 5.47 5.95
CA ASP A 25 -7.72 5.59 7.40
C ASP A 25 -6.26 5.40 7.89
N ALA A 26 -6.08 5.46 9.21
CA ALA A 26 -4.77 5.25 9.83
C ALA A 26 -4.21 3.85 9.53
N THR A 27 -5.06 2.82 9.48
CA THR A 27 -4.66 1.45 9.15
C THR A 27 -4.10 1.36 7.73
N LEU A 28 -4.75 2.02 6.77
CA LEU A 28 -4.27 2.07 5.40
C LEU A 28 -2.96 2.86 5.28
N THR A 29 -2.83 3.97 6.01
CA THR A 29 -1.61 4.78 6.07
C THR A 29 -0.43 3.95 6.61
N GLU A 30 -0.63 3.20 7.69
CA GLU A 30 0.40 2.31 8.25
C GLU A 30 0.80 1.19 7.30
N ALA A 31 -0.16 0.63 6.55
CA ALA A 31 0.12 -0.40 5.56
C ALA A 31 0.97 0.13 4.41
N VAL A 32 0.67 1.34 3.92
CA VAL A 32 1.49 2.03 2.93
C VAL A 32 2.90 2.28 3.49
N ALA A 33 3.02 2.71 4.74
CA ALA A 33 4.32 2.95 5.37
C ALA A 33 5.15 1.65 5.50
N ARG A 34 4.55 0.52 5.91
CA ARG A 34 5.22 -0.79 5.96
C ARG A 34 5.69 -1.24 4.58
N PHE A 35 4.83 -1.08 3.58
CA PHE A 35 5.16 -1.41 2.21
C PHE A 35 6.39 -0.61 1.73
N GLN A 36 6.37 0.72 1.90
CA GLN A 36 7.49 1.58 1.53
C GLN A 36 8.79 1.18 2.24
N LEU A 37 8.71 0.89 3.54
CA LEU A 37 9.87 0.48 4.34
C LEU A 37 10.48 -0.83 3.83
N TRP A 38 9.66 -1.86 3.58
CA TRP A 38 10.14 -3.18 3.18
C TRP A 38 10.74 -3.20 1.78
N TYR A 39 10.18 -2.42 0.86
CA TYR A 39 10.64 -2.38 -0.53
C TYR A 39 11.58 -1.21 -0.82
N GLY A 40 11.96 -0.44 0.21
CA GLY A 40 12.94 0.63 0.09
C GLY A 40 12.51 1.79 -0.81
N ILE A 41 11.21 2.04 -0.89
CA ILE A 41 10.63 3.11 -1.71
C ILE A 41 10.98 4.45 -1.07
N ARG A 42 11.52 5.37 -1.86
CA ARG A 42 11.85 6.74 -1.46
C ARG A 42 11.26 7.71 -2.47
N GLY A 43 10.99 8.95 -2.05
CA GLY A 43 10.42 10.01 -2.91
C GLY A 43 9.01 10.42 -2.50
N ASP A 44 8.22 9.47 -2.00
CA ASP A 44 6.93 9.74 -1.38
C ASP A 44 7.08 9.94 0.14
N GLU A 45 6.18 10.74 0.73
CA GLU A 45 6.05 10.83 2.18
C GLU A 45 5.65 9.46 2.78
N THR A 46 6.13 9.19 4.00
CA THR A 46 5.84 7.93 4.68
C THR A 46 4.34 7.75 4.90
N GLY A 47 3.80 6.61 4.44
CA GLY A 47 2.38 6.31 4.52
C GLY A 47 1.54 6.96 3.42
N VAL A 48 2.12 7.77 2.53
CA VAL A 48 1.41 8.41 1.41
C VAL A 48 1.50 7.56 0.15
N TYR A 49 0.35 7.30 -0.47
CA TYR A 49 0.27 6.56 -1.74
C TYR A 49 0.53 7.46 -2.96
N GLY A 50 1.78 7.94 -3.06
CA GLY A 50 2.28 8.74 -4.16
C GLY A 50 2.69 7.92 -5.39
N ASN A 51 3.35 8.56 -6.34
CA ASN A 51 3.63 7.95 -7.65
C ASN A 51 4.67 6.84 -7.58
N ASP A 52 5.69 6.97 -6.74
CA ASP A 52 6.74 5.95 -6.62
C ASP A 52 6.20 4.69 -5.93
N THR A 53 5.39 4.88 -4.90
CA THR A 53 4.68 3.81 -4.18
C THR A 53 3.68 3.12 -5.08
N ARG A 54 2.91 3.88 -5.87
CA ARG A 54 1.96 3.33 -6.85
C ARG A 54 2.65 2.46 -7.89
N ARG A 55 3.71 2.98 -8.51
CA ARG A 55 4.46 2.25 -9.56
C ARG A 55 4.98 0.90 -9.05
N ASP A 56 5.60 0.89 -7.87
CA ASP A 56 6.15 -0.34 -7.31
C ASP A 56 5.04 -1.33 -6.93
N LEU A 57 3.98 -0.88 -6.27
CA LEU A 57 2.84 -1.72 -5.89
C LEU A 57 2.14 -2.33 -7.12
N GLU A 58 1.90 -1.54 -8.16
CA GLU A 58 1.29 -2.00 -9.41
C GLU A 58 2.15 -3.07 -10.09
N SER A 59 3.48 -2.87 -10.15
CA SER A 59 4.41 -3.82 -10.78
C SER A 59 4.37 -5.22 -10.14
N ARG A 60 4.04 -5.30 -8.84
CA ARG A 60 3.99 -6.55 -8.07
C ARG A 60 2.62 -7.23 -8.10
N THR A 61 1.59 -6.53 -8.55
CA THR A 61 0.19 -6.95 -8.41
C THR A 61 -0.60 -6.93 -9.72
N ALA A 62 0.12 -6.83 -10.85
CA ALA A 62 -0.43 -6.75 -12.21
C ALA A 62 -1.16 -8.02 -12.72
N SER A 63 -1.18 -9.09 -11.92
CA SER A 63 -1.83 -10.37 -12.21
C SER A 63 -3.21 -10.50 -11.59
#